data_AF-A0A1S3KJL1-F1
#
_entry.id   AF-A0A1S3KJL1-F1
#
_cell.length_a   1.000
_cell.length_b   1.000
_cell.length_c   1.000
_cell.angle_alpha   90.00
_cell.angle_beta   90.00
_cell.angle_gamma   90.00
#
_symmetry.space_group_name_H-M   'P 1'
#
loop_
_entity.id
_entity.type
_entity.pdbx_description
1 polymer ?
#
loop_
_entity_poly.entity_id
_entity_poly.type
_entity_poly.pdbx_seq_one_letter_code
_entity_poly.pdbx_strand_id
1 'polypeptide(L)'
;MHHPLAQIHAPPALTQPRPHSSPYDPAAGFVVFYDLVLGLDAMLRVLRLVPGLYSGGQEVGRPTPLLPVKCQLGGGLPYSHTVPPGNYVPLAIKQPMPRMQPSPSLSLMVELQAAGGLDAYVQEVQRLVSQGWSSSTSTTSSRAGTRGSQYVPSLSDPSLAQAS
;
A
#
# COMPACT_ATOMS: atom_id res chain seq x y z
N MET A 1 24.53 -65.81 -24.34
CA MET A 1 24.47 -65.50 -22.90
C MET A 1 23.94 -64.08 -22.76
N HIS A 2 22.65 -63.94 -22.48
CA HIS A 2 22.00 -62.63 -22.32
C HIS A 2 22.16 -62.18 -20.86
N HIS A 3 22.87 -61.09 -20.62
CA HIS A 3 22.85 -60.39 -19.34
C HIS A 3 21.68 -59.39 -19.34
N PRO A 4 20.81 -59.37 -18.32
CA PRO A 4 19.76 -58.36 -18.23
C PRO A 4 20.35 -57.06 -17.67
N LEU A 5 20.09 -55.95 -18.36
CA LEU A 5 20.35 -54.60 -17.85
C LEU A 5 19.46 -54.36 -16.62
N ALA A 6 20.08 -54.09 -15.47
CA ALA A 6 19.38 -53.68 -14.26
C ALA A 6 18.58 -52.40 -14.55
N GLN A 7 17.26 -52.48 -14.46
CA GLN A 7 16.39 -51.30 -14.48
C GLN A 7 16.67 -50.47 -13.22
N ILE A 8 17.33 -49.33 -13.41
CA ILE A 8 17.43 -48.29 -12.38
C ILE A 8 16.03 -47.68 -12.23
N HIS A 9 15.29 -48.09 -11.21
CA HIS A 9 14.04 -47.47 -10.84
C HIS A 9 14.35 -46.06 -10.34
N ALA A 10 14.00 -45.03 -11.12
CA ALA A 10 14.11 -43.65 -10.69
C ALA A 10 13.26 -43.44 -9.43
N PRO A 11 13.76 -42.76 -8.38
CA PRO A 11 12.97 -42.52 -7.19
C PRO A 11 11.71 -41.73 -7.55
N PRO A 12 10.54 -42.05 -6.96
CA PRO A 12 9.31 -41.33 -7.24
C PRO A 12 9.54 -39.85 -6.93
N ALA A 13 9.29 -38.99 -7.92
CA ALA A 13 9.33 -37.56 -7.76
C ALA A 13 8.37 -37.20 -6.61
N LEU A 14 8.93 -36.84 -5.45
CA LEU A 14 8.14 -36.22 -4.39
C LEU A 14 7.70 -34.87 -4.93
N THR A 15 6.51 -34.84 -5.54
CA THR A 15 5.73 -33.64 -5.81
C THR A 15 5.23 -33.09 -4.47
N GLN A 16 6.14 -32.83 -3.53
CA GLN A 16 5.82 -31.96 -2.41
C GLN A 16 5.66 -30.57 -3.01
N PRO A 17 4.50 -29.91 -2.86
CA PRO A 17 4.41 -28.48 -3.12
C PRO A 17 5.53 -27.85 -2.31
N ARG A 18 6.48 -27.17 -2.97
CA ARG A 18 7.45 -26.37 -2.23
C ARG A 18 6.62 -25.45 -1.35
N PRO A 19 6.79 -25.46 -0.01
CA PRO A 19 6.12 -24.49 0.81
C PRO A 19 6.58 -23.13 0.29
N HIS A 20 5.68 -22.40 -0.35
CA HIS A 20 5.90 -21.02 -0.68
C HIS A 20 5.92 -20.32 0.66
N SER A 21 7.09 -20.21 1.28
CA SER A 21 7.24 -19.44 2.51
C SER A 21 6.87 -18.02 2.14
N SER A 22 5.74 -17.56 2.65
CA SER A 22 5.44 -16.15 2.67
C SER A 22 6.64 -15.40 3.27
N PRO A 23 7.01 -14.23 2.74
CA PRO A 23 8.09 -13.43 3.31
C PRO A 23 7.79 -12.93 4.75
N TYR A 24 6.56 -13.12 5.25
CA TYR A 24 6.17 -12.79 6.62
C TYR A 24 5.68 -14.01 7.40
N ASP A 25 6.02 -14.04 8.69
CA ASP A 25 5.51 -15.02 9.67
C ASP A 25 4.08 -14.63 10.12
N PRO A 26 3.05 -15.46 9.86
CA PRO A 26 1.69 -15.19 10.31
C PRO A 26 1.55 -14.97 11.82
N ALA A 27 2.40 -15.61 12.64
CA ALA A 27 2.35 -15.45 14.09
C ALA A 27 2.94 -14.12 14.57
N ALA A 28 3.88 -13.55 13.81
CA ALA A 28 4.49 -12.25 14.10
C ALA A 28 3.66 -11.06 13.55
N GLY A 29 2.92 -11.27 12.45
CA GLY A 29 2.27 -10.18 11.72
C GLY A 29 3.27 -9.36 10.92
N PHE A 30 2.89 -8.14 10.53
CA PHE A 30 3.76 -7.22 9.80
C PHE A 30 3.53 -5.76 10.22
N VAL A 31 4.47 -4.89 9.87
CA VAL A 31 4.40 -3.45 10.17
C VAL A 31 4.49 -2.67 8.86
N VAL A 32 3.60 -1.70 8.69
CA VAL A 32 3.65 -0.75 7.57
C VAL A 32 4.29 0.54 8.04
N PHE A 33 5.21 1.06 7.22
CA PHE A 33 5.90 2.32 7.46
C PHE A 33 5.40 3.34 6.46
N TYR A 34 4.97 4.50 6.96
CA TYR A 34 4.56 5.64 6.15
C TYR A 34 5.58 6.75 6.35
N ASP A 35 6.39 7.02 5.32
CA ASP A 35 7.49 7.99 5.43
C ASP A 35 7.05 9.39 5.01
N LEU A 36 6.46 9.52 3.81
CA LEU A 36 6.20 10.80 3.17
C LEU A 36 5.02 10.72 2.19
N VAL A 37 4.22 11.78 2.15
CA VAL A 37 3.24 12.03 1.07
C VAL A 37 3.69 13.25 0.29
N LEU A 38 3.68 13.16 -1.04
CA LEU A 38 4.19 14.17 -1.98
C LEU A 38 3.11 14.62 -2.96
N GLY A 39 3.31 15.77 -3.60
CA GLY A 39 2.43 16.26 -4.68
C GLY A 39 1.03 16.64 -4.20
N LEU A 40 0.89 17.05 -2.93
CA LEU A 40 -0.38 17.51 -2.39
C LEU A 40 -0.72 18.88 -2.98
N ASP A 41 -2.01 19.15 -3.18
CA ASP A 41 -2.46 20.48 -3.57
C ASP A 41 -1.98 21.53 -2.53
N ALA A 42 -1.50 22.67 -3.03
CA ALA A 42 -1.01 23.79 -2.23
C ALA A 42 -2.05 24.32 -1.22
N MET A 43 -3.33 24.12 -1.49
CA MET A 43 -4.44 24.54 -0.66
C MET A 43 -4.72 23.60 0.53
N LEU A 44 -4.26 22.34 0.47
CA LEU A 44 -4.44 21.39 1.56
C LEU A 44 -3.54 21.76 2.75
N ARG A 45 -4.13 21.80 3.94
CA ARG A 45 -3.48 22.25 5.19
C ARG A 45 -3.23 21.12 6.17
N VAL A 46 -4.12 20.13 6.20
CA VAL A 46 -4.05 18.98 7.10
C VAL A 46 -4.43 17.74 6.32
N LEU A 47 -3.74 16.63 6.57
CA LEU A 47 -4.11 15.32 6.05
C LEU A 47 -4.13 14.27 7.16
N ARG A 48 -4.80 13.14 6.91
CA ARG A 48 -4.52 11.86 7.56
C ARG A 48 -4.62 10.72 6.55
N LEU A 49 -3.90 9.65 6.80
CA LEU A 49 -4.09 8.39 6.08
C LEU A 49 -5.08 7.50 6.83
N VAL A 50 -5.92 6.80 6.09
CA VAL A 50 -6.84 5.78 6.60
C VAL A 50 -6.51 4.46 5.91
N PRO A 51 -5.56 3.69 6.48
CA PRO A 51 -5.20 2.38 5.98
C PRO A 51 -6.23 1.32 6.38
N GLY A 52 -6.66 0.56 5.38
CA GLY A 52 -7.52 -0.61 5.47
C GLY A 52 -6.86 -1.81 4.80
N LEU A 53 -7.08 -2.98 5.37
CA LEU A 53 -6.54 -4.23 4.86
C LEU A 53 -7.67 -5.02 4.22
N TYR A 54 -7.42 -5.64 3.07
CA TYR A 54 -8.43 -6.36 2.32
C TYR A 54 -7.89 -7.72 1.90
N SER A 55 -8.74 -8.74 1.91
CA SER A 55 -8.43 -10.10 1.45
C SER A 55 -9.54 -10.57 0.53
N GLY A 56 -9.20 -10.80 -0.75
CA GLY A 56 -10.20 -11.22 -1.74
C GLY A 56 -11.32 -10.19 -1.96
N GLY A 57 -11.02 -8.90 -1.79
CA GLY A 57 -11.98 -7.80 -1.91
C GLY A 57 -12.80 -7.52 -0.65
N GLN A 58 -12.67 -8.34 0.40
CA GLN A 58 -13.35 -8.10 1.68
C GLN A 58 -12.41 -7.41 2.67
N GLU A 59 -12.91 -6.41 3.39
CA GLU A 59 -12.17 -5.72 4.43
C GLU A 59 -11.86 -6.65 5.61
N VAL A 60 -10.61 -6.63 6.06
CA VAL A 60 -10.09 -7.43 7.16
C VAL A 60 -9.82 -6.52 8.35
N GLY A 61 -10.66 -6.68 9.37
CA GLY A 61 -10.61 -5.81 10.55
C GLY A 61 -11.16 -4.42 10.24
N ARG A 62 -10.99 -3.50 11.19
CA ARG A 62 -11.45 -2.11 11.05
C ARG A 62 -10.29 -1.25 10.54
N PRO A 63 -10.50 -0.29 9.61
CA PRO A 63 -9.46 0.62 9.18
C PRO A 63 -9.07 1.48 10.39
N THR A 64 -7.78 1.76 10.52
CA THR A 64 -7.26 2.51 11.67
C THR A 64 -6.73 3.85 11.17
N PRO A 65 -7.53 4.93 11.26
CA PRO A 65 -7.08 6.25 10.85
C PRO A 65 -5.82 6.65 11.62
N LEU A 66 -4.81 7.10 10.89
CA LEU A 66 -3.63 7.69 11.48
C LEU A 66 -3.96 9.09 12.02
N LEU A 67 -3.07 9.59 12.89
CA LEU A 67 -3.21 10.95 13.42
C LEU A 67 -3.15 11.98 12.28
N PRO A 68 -4.00 13.03 12.31
CA PRO A 68 -3.87 14.13 11.37
C PRO A 68 -2.53 14.85 11.50
N VAL A 69 -1.91 15.18 10.37
CA VAL A 69 -0.62 15.86 10.26
C VAL A 69 -0.76 17.09 9.36
N LYS A 70 -0.07 18.17 9.72
CA LYS A 70 -0.07 19.41 8.93
C LYS A 70 0.78 19.28 7.67
N CYS A 71 0.28 19.85 6.58
CA CYS A 71 1.02 19.94 5.33
C CYS A 71 2.15 20.96 5.41
N GLN A 72 3.29 20.62 4.82
CA GLN A 72 4.45 21.48 4.66
C GLN A 72 4.52 22.00 3.22
N LEU A 73 5.01 23.23 3.06
CA LEU A 73 5.15 23.87 1.76
C LEU A 73 6.30 23.24 0.98
N GLY A 74 6.03 22.69 -0.21
CA GLY A 74 7.01 21.92 -0.98
C GLY A 74 8.06 22.71 -1.76
N GLY A 75 8.17 24.02 -1.52
CA GLY A 75 9.17 24.88 -2.20
C GLY A 75 10.64 24.53 -1.93
N GLY A 76 10.93 23.52 -1.09
CA GLY A 76 12.30 23.16 -0.68
C GLY A 76 12.69 21.68 -0.81
N LEU A 77 11.89 20.83 -1.45
CA LEU A 77 12.26 19.42 -1.59
C LEU A 77 13.19 19.16 -2.80
N PRO A 78 14.28 18.40 -2.64
CA PRO A 78 15.26 18.12 -3.70
C PRO A 78 14.73 17.17 -4.81
N TYR A 79 13.48 16.70 -4.70
CA TYR A 79 12.81 15.81 -5.66
C TYR A 79 12.01 16.55 -6.75
N SER A 80 12.25 17.86 -6.89
CA SER A 80 11.48 18.81 -7.71
C SER A 80 11.43 18.50 -9.21
N HIS A 81 12.33 17.67 -9.74
CA HIS A 81 12.38 17.38 -11.18
C HIS A 81 11.45 16.25 -11.60
N THR A 82 10.96 15.43 -10.67
CA THR A 82 10.22 14.21 -10.99
C THR A 82 8.89 14.10 -10.25
N VAL A 83 8.56 15.07 -9.38
CA VAL A 83 7.32 15.10 -8.60
C VAL A 83 6.57 16.38 -8.94
N PRO A 84 5.24 16.35 -9.18
CA PRO A 84 4.46 17.56 -9.38
C PRO A 84 4.68 18.55 -8.23
N PRO A 85 4.87 19.85 -8.53
CA PRO A 85 5.00 20.86 -7.49
C PRO A 85 3.76 20.85 -6.59
N GLY A 86 3.95 20.90 -5.28
CA GLY A 86 2.86 20.79 -4.32
C GLY A 86 3.35 20.74 -2.88
N ASN A 87 2.41 20.75 -1.94
CA ASN A 87 2.71 20.51 -0.53
C ASN A 87 3.16 19.05 -0.31
N TYR A 88 3.77 18.79 0.84
CA TYR A 88 4.16 17.45 1.26
C TYR A 88 3.95 17.26 2.76
N VAL A 89 3.88 16.01 3.20
CA VAL A 89 3.71 15.67 4.62
C VAL A 89 4.66 14.56 5.02
N PRO A 90 5.67 14.84 5.87
CA PRO A 90 6.45 13.80 6.51
C PRO A 90 5.59 13.13 7.59
N LEU A 91 5.52 11.81 7.57
CA LEU A 91 4.70 11.01 8.48
C LEU A 91 5.58 10.31 9.53
N ALA A 92 6.59 9.56 9.07
CA ALA A 92 7.43 8.70 9.91
C ALA A 92 6.61 7.80 10.86
N ILE A 93 5.48 7.26 10.38
CA ILE A 93 4.54 6.45 11.18
C ILE A 93 4.83 4.97 10.99
N LYS A 94 4.83 4.23 12.09
CA LYS A 94 4.89 2.75 12.11
C LYS A 94 3.55 2.22 12.57
N GLN A 95 2.87 1.46 11.72
CA GLN A 95 1.59 0.84 12.04
C GLN A 95 1.73 -0.68 12.08
N PRO A 96 1.59 -1.30 13.27
CA PRO A 96 1.44 -2.74 13.37
C PRO A 96 0.14 -3.19 12.73
N MET A 97 0.21 -4.25 11.92
CA MET A 97 -0.96 -4.88 11.33
C MET A 97 -1.37 -6.14 12.10
N PRO A 98 -2.66 -6.51 12.07
CA PRO A 98 -3.14 -7.72 12.73
C PRO A 98 -2.38 -8.97 12.28
N ARG A 99 -2.23 -9.93 13.19
CA ARG A 99 -1.70 -11.25 12.87
C ARG A 99 -2.68 -11.97 11.95
N MET A 100 -2.21 -12.42 10.80
CA MET A 100 -3.06 -13.10 9.83
C MET A 100 -2.26 -14.00 8.89
N GLN A 101 -2.95 -14.98 8.32
CA GLN A 101 -2.33 -15.91 7.39
C GLN A 101 -1.89 -15.21 6.09
N PRO A 102 -0.73 -15.60 5.54
CA PRO A 102 -0.35 -15.28 4.19
C PRO A 102 -1.45 -15.56 3.18
N SER A 103 -1.78 -14.55 2.39
CA SER A 103 -2.73 -14.70 1.29
C SER A 103 -2.27 -13.91 0.06
N PRO A 104 -2.28 -14.54 -1.13
CA PRO A 104 -2.01 -13.81 -2.38
C PRO A 104 -3.10 -12.79 -2.72
N SER A 105 -4.27 -12.89 -2.09
CA SER A 105 -5.37 -11.95 -2.24
C SER A 105 -5.33 -10.80 -1.23
N LEU A 106 -4.29 -10.73 -0.40
CA LEU A 106 -4.11 -9.67 0.58
C LEU A 106 -3.66 -8.36 -0.12
N SER A 107 -4.36 -7.28 0.17
CA SER A 107 -4.03 -5.94 -0.29
C SER A 107 -4.17 -4.92 0.82
N LEU A 108 -3.24 -3.96 0.84
CA LEU A 108 -3.35 -2.76 1.65
C LEU A 108 -3.96 -1.67 0.79
N MET A 109 -5.04 -1.07 1.24
CA MET A 109 -5.63 0.13 0.67
C MET A 109 -5.40 1.29 1.63
N VAL A 110 -4.91 2.42 1.12
CA VAL A 110 -4.64 3.60 1.92
C VAL A 110 -5.46 4.74 1.34
N GLU A 111 -6.51 5.13 2.04
CA GLU A 111 -7.27 6.32 1.72
C GLU A 111 -6.56 7.56 2.27
N LEU A 112 -6.50 8.62 1.47
CA LEU A 112 -6.00 9.92 1.86
C LEU A 112 -7.18 10.84 2.16
N GLN A 113 -7.26 11.33 3.39
CA GLN A 113 -8.23 12.33 3.80
C GLN A 113 -7.52 13.64 4.09
N ALA A 114 -8.04 14.76 3.59
CA ALA A 114 -7.43 16.07 3.79
C ALA A 114 -8.47 17.17 4.01
N ALA A 115 -8.01 18.27 4.58
CA ALA A 115 -8.79 19.48 4.82
C ALA A 115 -7.96 20.70 4.39
N GLY A 116 -8.66 21.80 4.08
CA GLY A 116 -8.12 22.96 3.39
C GLY A 116 -8.54 23.01 1.93
N GLY A 117 -8.37 24.17 1.31
CA GLY A 117 -8.89 24.45 -0.03
C GLY A 117 -10.37 24.71 -0.06
N LEU A 118 -10.87 24.87 -1.28
CA LEU A 118 -12.25 25.25 -1.57
C LEU A 118 -12.97 24.03 -2.13
N ASP A 119 -14.20 23.78 -1.68
CA ASP A 119 -15.06 22.77 -2.26
C ASP A 119 -15.68 23.23 -3.59
N ALA A 120 -16.57 22.41 -4.16
CA ALA A 120 -17.29 22.72 -5.40
C ALA A 120 -18.18 23.99 -5.31
N TYR A 121 -18.49 24.43 -4.09
CA TYR A 121 -19.26 25.63 -3.81
C TYR A 121 -18.38 26.82 -3.39
N VAL A 122 -17.05 26.69 -3.56
CA VAL A 122 -16.08 27.73 -3.22
C VAL A 122 -16.06 28.03 -1.71
N GLN A 123 -16.40 27.04 -0.88
CA GLN A 123 -16.37 27.15 0.58
C GLN A 123 -15.13 26.47 1.15
N GLU A 124 -14.53 27.06 2.18
CA GLU A 124 -13.37 26.45 2.85
C GLU A 124 -13.73 25.11 3.48
N VAL A 125 -12.97 24.08 3.09
CA VAL A 125 -13.11 22.74 3.64
C VAL A 125 -12.42 22.68 5.00
N GLN A 126 -13.21 22.77 6.08
CA GLN A 126 -12.71 22.66 7.45
C GLN A 126 -12.63 21.22 7.98
N ARG A 127 -13.31 20.28 7.32
CA ARG A 127 -13.39 18.87 7.71
C ARG A 127 -12.47 18.02 6.83
N LEU A 128 -11.87 16.98 7.42
CA LEU A 128 -11.16 15.96 6.65
C LEU A 128 -12.13 15.20 5.74
N VAL A 129 -11.92 15.33 4.43
CA VAL A 129 -12.67 14.65 3.37
C VAL A 129 -11.74 13.76 2.57
N SER A 130 -12.28 12.66 2.02
CA SER A 130 -11.55 11.77 1.13
C SER A 130 -11.09 12.52 -0.12
N GLN A 131 -9.81 12.37 -0.48
CA GLN A 131 -9.21 12.99 -1.67
C GLN A 131 -8.72 11.96 -2.68
N GLY A 132 -8.48 10.73 -2.24
CA GLY A 132 -8.03 9.65 -3.10
C GLY A 132 -7.62 8.43 -2.30
N TRP A 133 -7.14 7.41 -2.99
CA TRP A 133 -6.67 6.17 -2.41
C TRP A 133 -5.53 5.57 -3.23
N SER A 134 -4.76 4.70 -2.60
CA SER A 134 -3.74 3.88 -3.26
C SER A 134 -3.84 2.45 -2.73
N SER A 135 -3.58 1.47 -3.59
CA SER A 135 -3.54 0.06 -3.18
C SER A 135 -2.21 -0.59 -3.53
N SER A 136 -1.79 -1.52 -2.68
CA SER A 136 -0.64 -2.39 -2.94
C SER A 136 -1.02 -3.83 -2.60
N THR A 137 -0.76 -4.75 -3.53
CA THR A 137 -0.97 -6.19 -3.33
C THR A 137 0.36 -6.85 -2.96
N SER A 138 0.34 -7.81 -2.03
CA SER A 138 1.52 -8.63 -1.74
C SER A 138 1.69 -9.68 -2.85
N THR A 139 2.18 -9.27 -4.02
CA THR A 139 2.63 -10.24 -5.03
C THR A 139 3.98 -10.78 -4.58
N THR A 140 4.04 -12.08 -4.27
CA THR A 140 5.29 -12.78 -3.94
C THR A 140 6.23 -12.76 -5.15
N SER A 141 7.07 -11.73 -5.24
CA SER A 141 8.22 -11.71 -6.15
C SER A 141 9.45 -12.12 -5.35
N SER A 142 9.88 -13.37 -5.50
CA SER A 142 11.20 -13.79 -5.09
C SER A 142 12.23 -13.16 -6.03
N ARG A 143 12.67 -11.93 -5.75
CA ARG A 143 14.00 -11.47 -6.19
C ARG A 143 14.52 -10.37 -5.28
N ALA A 144 15.78 -10.57 -4.93
CA ALA A 144 16.56 -9.80 -3.98
C ALA A 144 16.50 -8.28 -4.22
N GLY A 145 16.47 -7.55 -3.10
CA GLY A 145 17.05 -6.23 -2.92
C GLY A 145 16.77 -5.21 -4.01
N THR A 146 15.66 -4.46 -3.87
CA THR A 146 15.55 -3.18 -4.57
C THR A 146 14.96 -2.14 -3.64
N ARG A 147 15.79 -1.16 -3.29
CA ARG A 147 15.42 0.14 -2.73
C ARG A 147 14.50 0.80 -3.75
N GLY A 148 13.19 0.72 -3.53
CA GLY A 148 12.19 1.19 -4.50
C GLY A 148 11.42 2.37 -3.94
N SER A 149 11.76 3.58 -4.38
CA SER A 149 10.88 4.74 -4.27
C SER A 149 9.63 4.43 -5.10
N GLN A 150 8.49 4.18 -4.46
CA GLN A 150 7.25 3.93 -5.18
C GLN A 150 6.63 5.26 -5.61
N TYR A 151 6.63 5.47 -6.92
CA TYR A 151 5.85 6.49 -7.59
C TYR A 151 4.36 6.12 -7.54
N VAL A 152 3.54 7.01 -7.00
CA VAL A 152 2.07 6.86 -6.97
C VAL A 152 1.49 7.54 -8.21
N PRO A 153 0.83 6.80 -9.12
CA PRO A 153 0.13 7.42 -10.25
C PRO A 153 -1.17 8.11 -9.79
N SER A 154 -1.35 9.30 -10.35
CA SER A 154 -2.52 10.17 -10.51
C SER A 154 -3.83 9.77 -9.80
N LEU A 155 -4.26 10.67 -8.91
CA LEU A 155 -5.59 10.78 -8.31
C LEU A 155 -6.69 10.54 -9.37
N SER A 156 -7.49 9.49 -9.17
CA SER A 156 -8.72 9.30 -9.94
C SER A 156 -9.88 10.00 -9.24
N ASP A 157 -10.64 10.73 -10.04
CA ASP A 157 -11.73 11.65 -9.70
C ASP A 157 -12.84 10.95 -8.85
N PRO A 158 -13.25 11.50 -7.69
CA PRO A 158 -14.26 10.90 -6.82
C PRO A 158 -15.70 10.96 -7.38
N SER A 159 -15.92 11.52 -8.57
CA SER A 159 -17.27 11.70 -9.15
C SER A 159 -17.92 10.43 -9.70
N LEU A 160 -17.23 9.28 -9.78
CA LEU A 160 -17.83 8.05 -10.34
C LEU A 160 -18.40 7.04 -9.32
N ALA A 161 -18.37 7.33 -8.02
CA ALA A 161 -18.80 6.39 -6.98
C ALA A 161 -20.29 6.49 -6.58
N GLN A 162 -21.11 7.29 -7.29
CA GLN A 162 -22.56 7.35 -7.09
C GLN A 162 -23.31 7.04 -8.38
N ALA A 163 -23.32 5.77 -8.76
CA ALA A 163 -24.34 5.20 -9.63
C ALA A 163 -24.40 3.70 -9.40
N SER A 164 -25.21 3.29 -8.42
CA SER A 164 -25.83 1.96 -8.40
C SER A 164 -27.22 2.04 -7.82
#